data_AF-A0A957ULS2-F1
#
_entry.id   AF-A0A957ULS2-F1
#
_cell.length_a   1.000
_cell.length_b   1.000
_cell.length_c   1.000
_cell.angle_alpha   90.00
_cell.angle_beta   90.00
_cell.angle_gamma   90.00
#
_symmetry.space_group_name_H-M   'P 1'
#
loop_
_entity.id
_entity.type
_entity.pdbx_description
1 polymer ?
#
loop_
_entity_poly.entity_id
_entity_poly.type
_entity_poly.pdbx_seq_one_letter_code
_entity_poly.pdbx_strand_id
1 'polypeptide(L)'
;EDAEEYYDLLEGSSNLDIWETEYLQILAGDDPVLEWVKSTGLRPILNGLEEAERTQFLTEYRQRLRSAYPMRANGHTLYPFRRLFMIATIGHA
;
A
#
# COMPACT_ATOMS: atom_id res chain seq x y z
N GLU A 1 -7.24 8.65 -1.15
CA GLU A 1 -8.51 8.72 -0.41
C GLU A 1 -8.25 9.66 0.73
N ASP A 2 -8.95 10.78 0.71
CA ASP A 2 -8.73 11.85 1.68
C ASP A 2 -9.65 11.63 2.87
N ALA A 3 -9.10 11.75 4.08
CA ALA A 3 -9.84 11.56 5.33
C ALA A 3 -11.10 12.43 5.42
N GLU A 4 -11.09 13.58 4.75
CA GLU A 4 -12.20 14.53 4.65
C GLU A 4 -13.41 13.94 3.90
N GLU A 5 -13.19 13.19 2.81
CA GLU A 5 -14.29 12.53 2.08
C GLU A 5 -15.03 11.53 2.96
N TYR A 6 -14.30 10.81 3.81
CA TYR A 6 -14.89 9.88 4.77
C TYR A 6 -15.57 10.58 5.94
N TYR A 7 -15.06 11.74 6.36
CA TYR A 7 -15.74 12.57 7.35
C TYR A 7 -17.13 12.97 6.85
N ASP A 8 -17.21 13.50 5.63
CA ASP A 8 -18.48 13.91 5.01
C ASP A 8 -19.43 12.71 4.85
N LEU A 9 -18.91 11.54 4.45
CA LEU A 9 -19.71 10.31 4.32
C LEU A 9 -20.28 9.82 5.67
N LEU A 10 -19.58 10.07 6.77
CA LEU A 10 -19.89 9.56 8.10
C LEU A 10 -20.43 10.62 9.06
N GLU A 11 -20.82 11.81 8.56
CA GLU A 11 -21.27 12.96 9.36
C GLU A 11 -22.44 12.64 10.32
N GLY A 12 -23.27 11.65 9.97
CA GLY A 12 -24.41 11.20 10.79
C GLY A 12 -24.05 10.35 12.00
N SER A 13 -22.76 10.07 12.21
CA SER A 13 -22.28 9.30 13.37
C SER A 13 -22.35 10.13 14.64
N SER A 14 -22.67 9.52 15.77
CA SER A 14 -22.69 10.22 17.07
C SER A 14 -21.29 10.54 17.59
N ASN A 15 -20.29 9.77 17.18
CA ASN A 15 -18.87 10.03 17.36
C ASN A 15 -18.11 9.50 16.14
N LEU A 16 -17.04 10.19 15.76
CA LEU A 16 -16.21 9.83 14.61
C LEU A 16 -14.73 10.17 14.89
N ASP A 17 -13.89 9.15 14.93
CA ASP A 17 -12.44 9.27 14.97
C ASP A 17 -11.85 8.81 13.63
N ILE A 18 -11.08 9.68 12.98
CA ILE A 18 -10.36 9.37 11.74
C ILE A 18 -8.89 9.70 11.93
N TRP A 19 -7.99 8.77 11.59
CA TRP A 19 -6.55 9.01 11.65
C TRP A 19 -5.80 8.22 10.60
N GLU A 20 -4.62 8.72 10.26
CA GLU A 20 -3.68 8.05 9.36
C GLU A 20 -2.43 7.63 10.14
N THR A 21 -1.99 6.40 9.91
CA THR A 21 -0.70 5.90 10.38
C THR A 21 0.13 5.45 9.19
N GLU A 22 1.36 5.96 9.08
CA GLU A 22 2.35 5.42 8.17
C GLU A 22 3.29 4.46 8.91
N TYR A 23 3.17 3.17 8.61
CA TYR A 23 4.09 2.14 9.11
C TYR A 23 5.29 2.03 8.17
N LEU A 24 6.47 1.80 8.73
CA LEU A 24 7.66 1.56 7.94
C LEU A 24 8.03 0.08 7.99
N GLN A 25 7.75 -0.65 6.91
CA GLN A 25 8.07 -2.07 6.81
C GLN A 25 9.56 -2.25 6.51
N ILE A 26 10.24 -3.06 7.33
CA ILE A 26 11.62 -3.45 7.10
C ILE A 26 11.63 -4.75 6.31
N LEU A 27 12.02 -4.69 5.05
CA LEU A 27 11.99 -5.83 4.15
C LEU A 27 13.42 -6.29 3.80
N ALA A 28 13.56 -7.58 3.47
CA ALA A 28 14.82 -8.22 3.11
C ALA A 28 14.67 -9.12 1.87
N GLY A 29 15.75 -9.31 1.13
CA GLY A 29 15.80 -10.08 -0.13
C GLY A 29 16.21 -9.22 -1.33
N ASP A 30 16.20 -9.81 -2.53
CA ASP A 30 16.69 -9.16 -3.76
C ASP A 30 15.71 -8.12 -4.33
N ASP A 31 14.41 -8.40 -4.26
CA ASP A 31 13.34 -7.52 -4.72
C ASP A 31 12.19 -7.44 -3.71
N PRO A 32 12.50 -7.05 -2.46
CA PRO A 32 11.59 -7.24 -1.35
C PRO A 32 10.27 -6.49 -1.52
N VAL A 33 10.31 -5.28 -2.09
CA VAL A 33 9.11 -4.48 -2.35
C VAL A 33 8.27 -5.10 -3.47
N LEU A 34 8.88 -5.65 -4.52
CA LEU A 34 8.15 -6.30 -5.61
C LEU A 34 7.36 -7.50 -5.10
N GLU A 35 8.00 -8.35 -4.30
CA GLU A 35 7.35 -9.52 -3.72
C GLU A 35 6.25 -9.13 -2.72
N TRP A 36 6.46 -8.06 -1.95
CA TRP A 36 5.42 -7.50 -1.09
C TRP A 36 4.20 -7.06 -1.92
N VAL A 37 4.37 -6.19 -2.92
CA VAL A 37 3.22 -5.66 -3.69
C VAL A 37 2.55 -6.70 -4.58
N LYS A 38 3.28 -7.73 -5.03
CA LYS A 38 2.68 -8.90 -5.70
C LYS A 38 1.60 -9.57 -4.86
N SER A 39 1.85 -9.70 -3.55
CA SER A 39 0.92 -10.33 -2.63
C SER A 39 -0.28 -9.45 -2.28
N THR A 40 -0.13 -8.12 -2.29
CA THR A 40 -1.15 -7.19 -1.79
C THR A 40 -2.00 -6.52 -2.85
N GLY A 41 -1.55 -6.42 -4.11
CA GLY A 41 -2.31 -5.65 -5.11
C GLY A 41 -1.88 -5.79 -6.56
N LEU A 42 -0.74 -6.41 -6.87
CA LEU A 42 -0.30 -6.54 -8.27
C LEU A 42 -1.05 -7.65 -9.04
N ARG A 43 -1.66 -8.61 -8.35
CA ARG A 43 -2.27 -9.78 -8.98
C ARG A 43 -3.33 -9.45 -10.03
N PRO A 44 -4.28 -8.51 -9.82
CA PRO A 44 -5.23 -8.11 -10.85
C PRO A 44 -4.56 -7.55 -12.11
N ILE A 45 -3.48 -6.76 -11.95
CA ILE A 45 -2.72 -6.17 -13.06
C ILE A 45 -2.04 -7.30 -13.85
N LEU A 46 -1.32 -8.19 -13.16
CA LEU A 46 -0.60 -9.29 -13.82
C LEU A 46 -1.55 -10.27 -14.52
N ASN A 47 -2.76 -10.47 -14.00
CA ASN A 47 -3.77 -11.34 -14.59
C ASN A 47 -4.37 -10.76 -15.88
N GLY A 48 -4.28 -9.45 -16.09
CA GLY A 48 -4.75 -8.78 -17.31
C GLY A 48 -3.72 -8.70 -18.44
N LEU A 49 -2.52 -9.26 -18.25
CA LEU A 49 -1.40 -9.21 -19.19
C LEU A 49 -1.10 -10.60 -19.76
N GLU A 50 -0.74 -10.65 -21.04
CA GLU A 50 -0.16 -11.84 -21.65
C GLU A 50 1.23 -12.14 -21.06
N GLU A 51 1.73 -13.36 -21.25
CA GLU A 51 2.98 -13.81 -20.59
C GLU A 51 4.20 -12.93 -20.93
N ALA A 52 4.33 -12.52 -22.19
CA ALA A 52 5.41 -11.63 -22.63
C ALA A 52 5.31 -10.24 -21.99
N GLU A 53 4.09 -9.67 -21.96
CA GLU A 53 3.81 -8.36 -21.35
C GLU A 53 4.05 -8.40 -19.84
N ARG A 54 3.64 -9.48 -19.17
CA ARG A 54 3.89 -9.71 -17.75
C ARG A 54 5.39 -9.72 -17.44
N THR A 55 6.18 -10.39 -18.27
CA THR A 55 7.64 -10.47 -18.09
C THR A 55 8.30 -9.11 -18.27
N GLN A 56 7.90 -8.36 -19.31
CA GLN A 56 8.38 -7.00 -19.53
C GLN A 56 7.99 -6.07 -18.39
N PHE A 57 6.72 -6.08 -18.00
CA PHE A 57 6.19 -5.27 -16.90
C PHE A 57 6.96 -5.51 -15.59
N LEU A 58 7.15 -6.77 -15.19
CA LEU A 58 7.88 -7.10 -13.97
C LEU A 58 9.35 -6.67 -14.02
N THR A 59 9.97 -6.67 -15.20
CA THR A 59 11.35 -6.24 -15.38
C THR A 59 11.49 -4.73 -15.16
N GLU A 60 10.65 -3.94 -15.84
CA GLU A 60 10.66 -2.48 -15.70
C GLU A 60 10.20 -2.03 -14.31
N TYR A 61 9.15 -2.65 -13.78
CA TYR A 61 8.58 -2.31 -12.48
C TYR A 61 9.57 -2.59 -11.35
N ARG A 62 10.31 -3.72 -11.42
CA ARG A 62 11.39 -4.02 -10.49
C ARG A 62 12.46 -2.93 -10.45
N GLN A 63 12.93 -2.48 -11.61
CA GLN A 63 13.96 -1.44 -11.70
C GLN A 63 13.49 -0.13 -11.06
N ARG A 64 12.24 0.27 -11.33
CA ARG A 64 11.62 1.45 -10.72
C ARG A 64 11.50 1.31 -9.20
N LEU A 65 11.08 0.14 -8.71
CA LEU A 65 10.97 -0.13 -7.28
C LEU A 65 12.33 -0.06 -6.56
N ARG A 66 13.40 -0.62 -7.15
CA ARG A 66 14.76 -0.53 -6.57
C ARG A 66 15.26 0.92 -6.50
N SER A 67 14.89 1.75 -7.47
CA SER A 67 15.24 3.18 -7.46
C SER A 67 14.44 3.96 -6.42
N ALA A 68 13.14 3.65 -6.26
CA ALA A 68 12.26 4.34 -5.31
C ALA A 68 12.52 3.91 -3.85
N TYR A 69 12.85 2.64 -3.66
CA TYR A 69 13.08 2.02 -2.35
C TYR A 69 14.45 1.34 -2.36
N PRO A 70 15.56 2.09 -2.26
CA PRO A 70 16.89 1.53 -2.31
C PRO A 70 17.19 0.68 -1.07
N MET A 71 17.88 -0.45 -1.29
CA MET A 71 18.44 -1.25 -0.22
C MET A 71 19.53 -0.46 0.51
N ARG A 72 19.52 -0.54 1.84
CA ARG A 72 20.46 0.17 2.71
C ARG A 72 21.69 -0.68 3.00
N ALA A 73 22.70 -0.04 3.61
CA ALA A 73 23.98 -0.70 3.94
C ALA A 73 23.83 -1.94 4.84
N ASN A 74 22.74 -2.03 5.61
CA ASN A 74 22.43 -3.19 6.45
C ASN A 74 21.65 -4.30 5.72
N GLY A 75 21.50 -4.22 4.40
CA GLY A 75 20.78 -5.22 3.59
C GLY A 75 19.26 -5.12 3.65
N HIS A 76 18.71 -4.08 4.29
CA HIS A 76 17.26 -3.89 4.40
C HIS A 76 16.73 -2.80 3.46
N THR A 77 15.51 -2.99 2.98
CA THR A 77 14.75 -1.99 2.23
C THR A 77 13.60 -1.51 3.10
N LEU A 78 13.40 -0.19 3.20
CA LEU A 78 12.26 0.35 3.94
C LEU A 78 11.12 0.72 3.00
N TYR A 79 9.94 0.22 3.30
CA TYR A 79 8.73 0.42 2.52
C TYR A 79 7.65 1.10 3.37
N PRO A 80 7.33 2.39 3.10
CA PRO A 80 6.25 3.10 3.78
C PRO A 80 4.90 2.49 3.44
N PHE A 81 4.07 2.32 4.45
CA PHE A 81 2.78 1.66 4.34
C PHE A 81 1.73 2.41 5.12
N ARG A 82 0.99 3.23 4.38
CA ARG A 82 -0.02 4.12 4.90
C ARG A 82 -1.34 3.39 5.13
N ARG A 83 -1.98 3.72 6.24
CA ARG A 83 -3.25 3.16 6.68
C ARG A 83 -4.12 4.28 7.22
N LEU A 84 -5.24 4.50 6.56
CA LEU A 84 -6.35 5.28 7.11
C LEU A 84 -7.19 4.36 7.99
N PHE A 85 -7.49 4.81 9.19
CA PHE A 85 -8.37 4.13 10.13
C PHE A 85 -9.50 5.06 10.52
N MET A 86 -10.67 4.47 10.76
CA MET A 86 -11.88 5.19 11.10
C MET A 86 -12.67 4.39 12.12
N ILE A 87 -13.17 5.07 13.17
CA ILE A 87 -14.11 4.51 14.14
C ILE A 87 -15.31 5.44 14.19
N ALA A 88 -16.48 4.89 13.87
CA ALA A 88 -17.76 5.59 13.92
C ALA A 88 -18.69 4.88 14.89
N THR A 89 -19.42 5.64 15.72
CA THR A 89 -20.49 5.09 16.56
C THR A 89 -21.85 5.61 16.13
N ILE A 90 -22.87 4.76 16.19
CA ILE A 90 -24.27 5.15 15.97
C ILE A 90 -24.92 5.23 17.35
N GLY A 91 -25.51 6.38 17.69
CA GLY A 91 -26.24 6.53 18.96
C GLY A 91 -27.47 5.61 18.95
N HIS A 92 -27.57 4.71 19.92
CA HIS A 92 -28.85 4.06 20.19
C HIS A 92 -29.78 5.12 20.80
N ALA A 93 -30.87 5.42 20.10
CA ALA A 93 -31.99 6.18 20.63
C ALA A 93 -32.66 5.45 21.80
#